data_AF-A0AAV5P4I5-F1
#
_entry.id   AF-A0AAV5P4I5-F1
#
_cell.length_a   1.000
_cell.length_b   1.000
_cell.length_c   1.000
_cell.angle_alpha   90.00
_cell.angle_beta   90.00
_cell.angle_gamma   90.00
#
_symmetry.space_group_name_H-M   'P 1'
#
loop_
_entity.id
_entity.type
_entity.pdbx_description
1 polymer ?
#
loop_
_entity_poly.entity_id
_entity_poly.type
_entity_poly.pdbx_seq_one_letter_code
_entity_poly.pdbx_strand_id
1 'polypeptide(L)'
;MAEVVLFHHVQGLTEGVRTLAETLRGAGNVVHTPDLFEGRTFATLDEGMAHVQELGFGTVLERARGAVDGYDLGVVYAGVSLGVLPAQMLAQTQPGAKGAVLLEACVPVSEFGDAWPDAVPVQVHGMDADPSFAGEGDLDAARELVESTPDAELFVYPGDRHLFTDPSLPSYEPEAAALVTERVIRFLDGIR
;
A
#
# COMPACT_ATOMS: atom_id res chain seq x y z
N MET A 1 -2.95 -2.99 19.57
CA MET A 1 -2.07 -2.00 18.90
C MET A 1 -1.48 -2.72 17.71
N ALA A 2 -1.64 -2.22 16.48
CA ALA A 2 -1.02 -2.85 15.31
C ALA A 2 0.35 -2.21 15.05
N GLU A 3 1.29 -3.00 14.53
CA GLU A 3 2.56 -2.53 13.99
C GLU A 3 2.48 -2.57 12.46
N VAL A 4 2.76 -1.43 11.82
CA VAL A 4 2.53 -1.21 10.39
C VAL A 4 3.81 -0.77 9.72
N VAL A 5 4.12 -1.33 8.56
CA VAL A 5 5.15 -0.80 7.65
C VAL A 5 4.45 -0.21 6.45
N LEU A 6 4.54 1.10 6.27
CA LEU A 6 3.90 1.85 5.19
C LEU A 6 4.92 2.25 4.14
N PHE A 7 4.83 1.63 2.96
CA PHE A 7 5.68 1.94 1.80
C PHE A 7 5.06 3.06 0.97
N HIS A 8 5.91 4.01 0.58
CA HIS A 8 5.51 5.19 -0.18
C HIS A 8 5.28 4.88 -1.67
N HIS A 9 4.54 5.77 -2.34
CA HIS A 9 4.33 5.71 -3.79
C HIS A 9 5.54 6.23 -4.58
N VAL A 10 5.40 6.28 -5.91
CA VAL A 10 6.46 6.57 -6.87
C VAL A 10 7.09 7.98 -6.74
N GLN A 11 6.49 8.91 -5.99
CA GLN A 11 7.09 10.23 -5.77
C GLN A 11 7.99 10.29 -4.51
N GLY A 12 8.26 9.14 -3.89
CA GLY A 12 9.09 9.04 -2.68
C GLY A 12 8.28 9.18 -1.39
N LEU A 13 8.99 9.28 -0.25
CA LEU A 13 8.38 9.47 1.07
C LEU A 13 7.95 10.94 1.27
N THR A 14 6.86 11.32 0.59
CA THR A 14 6.25 12.66 0.60
C THR A 14 5.69 13.05 1.97
N GLU A 15 5.38 14.33 2.14
CA GLU A 15 4.69 14.83 3.33
C GLU A 15 3.29 14.22 3.48
N GLY A 16 2.60 13.87 2.39
CA GLY A 16 1.31 13.21 2.47
C GLY A 16 1.39 11.77 2.97
N VAL A 17 2.36 10.98 2.52
CA VAL A 17 2.61 9.64 3.10
C VAL A 17 2.97 9.74 4.58
N ARG A 18 3.79 10.74 4.96
CA ARG A 18 4.09 11.01 6.38
C ARG A 18 2.85 11.39 7.17
N THR A 19 1.95 12.20 6.59
CA THR A 19 0.69 12.61 7.21
C THR A 19 -0.25 11.42 7.44
N LEU A 20 -0.35 10.51 6.48
CA LEU A 20 -1.07 9.24 6.66
C LEU A 20 -0.46 8.43 7.80
N ALA A 21 0.86 8.27 7.82
CA ALA A 21 1.56 7.56 8.89
C ALA A 21 1.31 8.18 10.27
N GLU A 22 1.38 9.51 10.40
CA GLU A 22 1.07 10.23 11.65
C GLU A 22 -0.38 10.05 12.08
N THR A 23 -1.32 10.03 11.13
CA THR A 23 -2.73 9.78 11.43
C THR A 23 -2.94 8.38 12.00
N LEU A 24 -2.29 7.37 11.41
CA LEU A 24 -2.33 5.99 11.91
C LEU A 24 -1.63 5.84 13.27
N ARG A 25 -0.54 6.59 13.51
CA ARG A 25 0.11 6.67 14.84
C ARG A 25 -0.82 7.32 15.87
N GLY A 26 -1.51 8.40 15.50
CA GLY A 26 -2.51 9.07 16.33
C GLY A 26 -3.68 8.17 16.73
N ALA A 27 -4.01 7.16 15.92
CA ALA A 27 -4.98 6.12 16.23
C ALA A 27 -4.45 5.01 17.16
N GLY A 28 -3.20 5.12 17.64
CA GLY A 28 -2.59 4.20 18.61
C GLY A 28 -1.82 3.03 18.00
N ASN A 29 -1.41 3.12 16.74
CA ASN A 29 -0.58 2.11 16.06
C ASN A 29 0.90 2.51 16.07
N VAL A 30 1.79 1.53 15.93
CA VAL A 30 3.20 1.77 15.60
C VAL A 30 3.31 1.76 14.09
N VAL A 31 3.90 2.79 13.49
CA VAL A 31 4.02 2.90 12.03
C VAL A 31 5.46 3.20 11.67
N HIS A 32 6.02 2.42 10.76
CA HIS A 32 7.32 2.60 10.14
C HIS A 32 7.14 3.04 8.69
N THR A 33 7.97 3.98 8.25
CA THR A 33 7.93 4.50 6.88
C THR A 33 9.33 4.40 6.27
N PRO A 34 9.78 3.20 5.86
CA PRO A 34 11.07 3.03 5.23
C PRO A 34 11.12 3.82 3.93
N ASP A 35 12.19 4.58 3.75
CA ASP A 35 12.42 5.40 2.57
C ASP A 35 13.20 4.60 1.53
N LEU A 36 12.50 4.04 0.55
CA LEU A 36 13.09 3.18 -0.48
C LEU A 36 13.89 3.98 -1.50
N PHE A 37 13.76 5.32 -1.51
CA PHE A 37 14.46 6.23 -2.42
C PHE A 37 15.55 7.05 -1.73
N GLU A 38 15.91 6.69 -0.50
CA GLU A 38 17.05 7.28 0.23
C GLU A 38 16.95 8.81 0.36
N GLY A 39 15.74 9.33 0.62
CA GLY A 39 15.47 10.75 0.81
C GLY A 39 15.11 11.50 -0.46
N ARG A 40 15.06 10.83 -1.62
CA ARG A 40 14.65 11.46 -2.88
C ARG A 40 13.13 11.49 -3.01
N THR A 41 12.61 12.65 -3.35
CA THR A 41 11.20 12.85 -3.74
C THR A 41 11.14 13.48 -5.12
N PHE A 42 10.04 13.25 -5.82
CA PHE A 42 9.82 13.72 -7.20
C PHE A 42 8.59 14.60 -7.27
N ALA A 43 8.55 15.55 -8.22
CA ALA A 43 7.43 16.49 -8.32
C ALA A 43 6.26 15.91 -9.12
N THR A 44 6.51 14.87 -9.92
CA THR A 44 5.53 14.24 -10.80
C THR A 44 5.63 12.72 -10.75
N LEU A 45 4.53 12.05 -11.13
CA LEU A 45 4.51 10.60 -11.32
C LEU A 45 5.55 10.14 -12.34
N ASP A 46 5.68 10.86 -13.46
CA ASP A 46 6.61 10.51 -14.54
C ASP A 46 8.07 10.56 -14.09
N GLU A 47 8.47 11.60 -13.34
CA GLU A 47 9.82 11.71 -12.79
C GLU A 47 10.11 10.58 -11.79
N GLY A 48 9.14 10.27 -10.94
CA GLY A 48 9.22 9.16 -10.01
C GLY A 48 9.37 7.82 -10.72
N MET A 49 8.54 7.58 -11.75
CA MET A 49 8.56 6.34 -12.52
C MET A 49 9.86 6.19 -13.31
N ALA A 50 10.38 7.27 -13.90
CA ALA A 50 11.69 7.28 -14.54
C ALA A 50 12.79 6.87 -13.55
N HIS A 51 12.74 7.37 -12.30
CA HIS A 51 13.68 6.94 -11.27
C HIS A 51 13.54 5.45 -10.94
N VAL A 52 12.32 4.92 -10.80
CA VAL A 52 12.09 3.48 -10.56
C VAL A 52 12.60 2.63 -11.72
N GLN A 53 12.43 3.07 -12.96
CA GLN A 53 12.94 2.37 -14.14
C GLN A 53 14.47 2.33 -14.17
N GLU A 54 15.14 3.41 -13.74
CA GLU A 54 16.59 3.44 -13.58
C GLU A 54 17.07 2.57 -12.41
N LEU A 55 16.35 2.60 -11.29
CA LEU A 55 16.69 1.86 -10.06
C LEU A 55 16.43 0.35 -10.20
N GLY A 56 15.38 -0.01 -10.93
CA GLY A 56 14.83 -1.35 -11.08
C GLY A 56 13.84 -1.73 -9.97
N PHE A 57 12.70 -2.30 -10.37
CA PHE A 57 11.68 -2.81 -9.43
C PHE A 57 12.24 -3.87 -8.47
N GLY A 58 13.13 -4.75 -8.93
CA GLY A 58 13.80 -5.74 -8.08
C GLY A 58 14.57 -5.09 -6.92
N THR A 59 15.28 -3.99 -7.19
CA THR A 59 15.99 -3.21 -6.16
C THR A 59 15.02 -2.59 -5.15
N VAL A 60 13.86 -2.10 -5.59
CA VAL A 60 12.82 -1.58 -4.69
C VAL A 60 12.33 -2.67 -3.74
N LEU A 61 12.07 -3.87 -4.26
CA LEU A 61 11.66 -5.04 -3.46
C LEU A 61 12.76 -5.51 -2.49
N GLU A 62 14.02 -5.54 -2.94
CA GLU A 62 15.17 -5.89 -2.09
C GLU A 62 15.36 -4.90 -0.95
N ARG A 63 15.26 -3.59 -1.23
CA ARG A 63 15.31 -2.54 -0.21
C ARG A 63 14.19 -2.69 0.81
N ALA A 64 12.98 -3.02 0.36
CA ALA A 64 11.85 -3.25 1.25
C ALA A 64 12.05 -4.48 2.16
N ARG A 65 12.61 -5.58 1.65
CA ARG A 65 12.99 -6.74 2.48
C ARG A 65 14.01 -6.35 3.55
N GLY A 66 15.10 -5.69 3.15
CA GLY A 66 16.13 -5.24 4.09
C GLY A 66 15.62 -4.26 5.14
N ALA A 67 14.61 -3.44 4.80
CA ALA A 67 13.99 -2.51 5.73
C ALA A 67 13.19 -3.20 6.85
N VAL A 68 12.71 -4.44 6.62
CA VAL A 68 11.88 -5.17 7.58
C VAL A 68 12.60 -6.29 8.33
N ASP A 69 13.85 -6.59 7.97
CA ASP A 69 14.69 -7.63 8.61
C ASP A 69 14.89 -7.43 10.12
N GLY A 70 14.67 -6.22 10.64
CA GLY A 70 14.78 -5.87 12.06
C GLY A 70 13.46 -5.80 12.83
N TYR A 71 12.31 -6.02 12.18
CA TYR A 71 11.02 -5.98 12.85
C TYR A 71 10.65 -7.36 13.42
N ASP A 72 10.15 -7.37 14.66
CA ASP A 72 9.66 -8.59 15.29
C ASP A 72 8.43 -9.15 14.53
N LEU A 73 8.20 -10.45 14.69
CA LEU A 73 7.15 -11.20 14.02
C LEU A 73 5.75 -10.64 14.36
N GLY A 74 5.12 -9.92 13.44
CA GLY A 74 3.72 -9.50 13.61
C GLY A 74 3.32 -8.17 12.97
N VAL A 75 3.67 -7.95 11.70
CA VAL A 75 3.50 -6.65 11.02
C VAL A 75 2.35 -6.68 10.02
N VAL A 76 1.62 -5.56 9.90
CA VAL A 76 0.74 -5.27 8.78
C VAL A 76 1.53 -4.50 7.72
N TYR A 77 1.52 -5.00 6.48
CA TYR A 77 2.22 -4.34 5.37
C TYR A 77 1.26 -3.46 4.58
N ALA A 78 1.54 -2.17 4.55
CA ALA A 78 0.75 -1.18 3.83
C ALA A 78 1.56 -0.52 2.72
N GLY A 79 0.92 -0.19 1.61
CA GLY A 79 1.58 0.44 0.48
C GLY A 79 0.65 1.34 -0.31
N VAL A 80 1.20 2.44 -0.85
CA VAL A 80 0.48 3.33 -1.78
C VAL A 80 1.07 3.19 -3.17
N SER A 81 0.25 2.90 -4.19
CA SER A 81 0.64 2.75 -5.59
C SER A 81 1.88 1.85 -5.72
N LEU A 82 3.03 2.33 -6.18
CA LEU A 82 4.30 1.59 -6.20
C LEU A 82 4.59 0.81 -4.89
N GLY A 83 4.28 1.41 -3.74
CA GLY A 83 4.48 0.80 -2.43
C GLY A 83 3.64 -0.46 -2.18
N VAL A 84 2.61 -0.71 -2.97
CA VAL A 84 1.83 -1.96 -2.94
C VAL A 84 2.68 -3.16 -3.34
N LEU A 85 3.63 -3.01 -4.26
CA LEU A 85 4.49 -4.12 -4.68
C LEU A 85 5.26 -4.75 -3.49
N PRO A 86 6.05 -3.98 -2.70
CA PRO A 86 6.68 -4.55 -1.53
C PRO A 86 5.69 -4.95 -0.44
N ALA A 87 4.59 -4.21 -0.25
CA ALA A 87 3.59 -4.55 0.77
C ALA A 87 2.95 -5.92 0.51
N GLN A 88 2.49 -6.15 -0.72
CA GLN A 88 1.86 -7.39 -1.15
C GLN A 88 2.86 -8.54 -1.18
N MET A 89 4.10 -8.31 -1.65
CA MET A 89 5.16 -9.30 -1.60
C MET A 89 5.44 -9.75 -0.16
N LEU A 90 5.61 -8.83 0.79
CA LEU A 90 5.90 -9.15 2.18
C LEU A 90 4.71 -9.81 2.87
N ALA A 91 3.49 -9.36 2.60
CA ALA A 91 2.29 -10.01 3.13
C ALA A 91 2.15 -11.46 2.67
N GLN A 92 2.52 -11.77 1.42
CA GLN A 92 2.44 -13.12 0.87
C GLN A 92 3.61 -14.03 1.28
N THR A 93 4.79 -13.47 1.52
CA THR A 93 6.02 -14.26 1.67
C THR A 93 6.62 -14.24 3.07
N GLN A 94 6.31 -13.24 3.90
CA GLN A 94 6.91 -13.13 5.24
C GLN A 94 6.10 -13.93 6.27
N PRO A 95 6.73 -14.92 6.94
CA PRO A 95 6.08 -15.64 8.04
C PRO A 95 5.64 -14.67 9.15
N GLY A 96 4.38 -14.77 9.57
CA GLY A 96 3.84 -13.96 10.66
C GLY A 96 3.30 -12.59 10.24
N ALA A 97 3.18 -12.30 8.93
CA ALA A 97 2.38 -11.17 8.45
C ALA A 97 0.98 -11.19 9.09
N LYS A 98 0.51 -10.01 9.52
CA LYS A 98 -0.77 -9.86 10.23
C LYS A 98 -1.90 -9.29 9.37
N GLY A 99 -1.55 -8.76 8.21
CA GLY A 99 -2.50 -8.25 7.24
C GLY A 99 -1.83 -7.38 6.19
N ALA A 100 -2.61 -6.93 5.23
CA ALA A 100 -2.15 -6.00 4.20
C ALA A 100 -3.15 -4.87 3.94
N VAL A 101 -2.63 -3.69 3.61
CA VAL A 101 -3.44 -2.55 3.15
C VAL A 101 -2.85 -2.06 1.83
N LEU A 102 -3.55 -2.31 0.73
CA LEU A 102 -3.10 -1.99 -0.62
C LEU A 102 -3.87 -0.77 -1.12
N LEU A 103 -3.20 0.38 -1.16
CA LEU A 103 -3.80 1.64 -1.57
C LEU A 103 -3.42 1.93 -3.02
N GLU A 104 -4.43 2.05 -3.87
CA GLU A 104 -4.36 2.55 -5.24
C GLU A 104 -3.54 1.66 -6.20
N ALA A 105 -3.30 0.41 -5.83
CA ALA A 105 -2.72 -0.62 -6.69
C ALA A 105 -3.02 -2.02 -6.12
N CYS A 106 -2.92 -3.05 -6.95
CA CYS A 106 -2.98 -4.46 -6.59
C CYS A 106 -2.42 -5.29 -7.73
N VAL A 107 -1.48 -6.20 -7.47
CA VAL A 107 -0.99 -7.11 -8.51
C VAL A 107 -1.62 -8.51 -8.35
N PRO A 108 -1.62 -9.36 -9.40
CA PRO A 108 -2.06 -10.73 -9.27
C PRO A 108 -1.32 -11.45 -8.13
N VAL A 109 -2.04 -12.27 -7.35
CA VAL A 109 -1.48 -13.10 -6.27
C VAL A 109 -0.26 -13.91 -6.78
N SER A 110 -0.39 -14.46 -7.98
CA SER A 110 0.63 -15.24 -8.71
C SER A 110 1.96 -14.51 -8.92
N GLU A 111 2.02 -13.19 -8.78
CA GLU A 111 3.26 -12.42 -8.86
C GLU A 111 4.22 -12.78 -7.72
N PHE A 112 3.71 -13.10 -6.52
CA PHE A 112 4.56 -13.39 -5.35
C PHE A 112 4.28 -14.73 -4.67
N GLY A 113 3.28 -15.49 -5.11
CA GLY A 113 3.00 -16.83 -4.58
C GLY A 113 1.85 -17.52 -5.30
N ASP A 114 1.67 -18.81 -5.07
CA ASP A 114 0.62 -19.59 -5.74
C ASP A 114 -0.80 -19.28 -5.20
N ALA A 115 -0.89 -18.75 -3.98
CA ALA A 115 -2.13 -18.40 -3.30
C ALA A 115 -1.89 -17.29 -2.27
N TRP A 116 -2.96 -16.54 -1.94
CA TRP A 116 -2.93 -15.62 -0.81
C TRP A 116 -2.81 -16.41 0.51
N PRO A 117 -1.99 -15.99 1.48
CA PRO A 117 -1.83 -16.75 2.73
C PRO A 117 -3.12 -16.81 3.55
N ASP A 118 -3.38 -17.98 4.14
CA ASP A 118 -4.47 -18.17 5.09
C ASP A 118 -4.34 -17.22 6.29
N ALA A 119 -5.48 -16.67 6.74
CA ALA A 119 -5.57 -15.81 7.92
C ALA A 119 -4.72 -14.52 7.88
N VAL A 120 -4.30 -14.07 6.69
CA VAL A 120 -3.72 -12.74 6.47
C VAL A 120 -4.81 -11.85 5.86
N PRO A 121 -5.56 -11.07 6.65
CA PRO A 121 -6.62 -10.22 6.11
C PRO A 121 -6.04 -9.09 5.24
N VAL A 122 -6.78 -8.64 4.24
CA VAL A 122 -6.33 -7.60 3.30
C VAL A 122 -7.44 -6.65 2.90
N GLN A 123 -7.12 -5.36 2.85
CA GLN A 123 -7.97 -4.35 2.20
C GLN A 123 -7.29 -3.78 0.97
N VAL A 124 -8.04 -3.66 -0.12
CA VAL A 124 -7.64 -2.97 -1.35
C VAL A 124 -8.52 -1.75 -1.56
N HIS A 125 -7.91 -0.61 -1.88
CA HIS A 125 -8.60 0.67 -2.05
C HIS A 125 -8.21 1.30 -3.37
N GLY A 126 -9.16 1.81 -4.15
CA GLY A 126 -8.85 2.57 -5.37
C GLY A 126 -10.07 3.21 -5.99
N MET A 127 -9.88 4.12 -6.95
CA MET A 127 -11.01 4.77 -7.63
C MET A 127 -11.51 3.98 -8.84
N ASP A 128 -12.81 4.05 -9.13
CA ASP A 128 -13.47 3.24 -10.17
C ASP A 128 -13.13 3.64 -11.62
N ALA A 129 -12.60 4.86 -11.82
CA ALA A 129 -12.14 5.35 -13.11
C ALA A 129 -10.68 5.83 -13.11
N ASP A 130 -9.90 5.52 -12.07
CA ASP A 130 -8.46 5.79 -12.04
C ASP A 130 -7.77 5.00 -13.17
N PRO A 131 -7.12 5.66 -14.15
CA PRO A 131 -6.47 4.96 -15.25
C PRO A 131 -5.42 3.94 -14.83
N SER A 132 -4.68 4.19 -13.75
CA SER A 132 -3.64 3.27 -13.27
C SER A 132 -4.26 2.09 -12.51
N PHE A 133 -5.26 2.32 -11.66
CA PHE A 133 -5.88 1.24 -10.90
C PHE A 133 -6.96 0.47 -11.70
N ALA A 134 -7.92 1.18 -12.31
CA ALA A 134 -9.04 0.60 -13.04
C ALA A 134 -8.70 0.30 -14.52
N GLY A 135 -7.68 0.94 -15.09
CA GLY A 135 -7.33 0.82 -16.52
C GLY A 135 -6.18 -0.13 -16.84
N GLU A 136 -5.28 -0.42 -15.89
CA GLU A 136 -4.08 -1.25 -16.14
C GLU A 136 -4.19 -2.70 -15.63
N GLY A 137 -5.31 -3.04 -14.96
CA GLY A 137 -5.62 -4.41 -14.52
C GLY A 137 -5.62 -4.61 -13.01
N ASP A 138 -5.15 -3.63 -12.23
CA ASP A 138 -5.08 -3.74 -10.77
C ASP A 138 -6.45 -3.94 -10.10
N LEU A 139 -7.49 -3.28 -10.60
CA LEU A 139 -8.86 -3.49 -10.12
C LEU A 139 -9.36 -4.92 -10.38
N ASP A 140 -8.99 -5.52 -11.49
CA ASP A 140 -9.36 -6.91 -11.80
C ASP A 140 -8.56 -7.87 -10.92
N ALA A 141 -7.26 -7.64 -10.72
CA ALA A 141 -6.45 -8.40 -9.77
C ALA A 141 -7.00 -8.30 -8.32
N ALA A 142 -7.49 -7.11 -7.93
CA ALA A 142 -8.11 -6.91 -6.62
C ALA A 142 -9.42 -7.69 -6.48
N ARG A 143 -10.24 -7.77 -7.54
CA ARG A 143 -11.46 -8.59 -7.56
C ARG A 143 -11.12 -10.08 -7.44
N GLU A 144 -10.13 -10.55 -8.20
CA GLU A 144 -9.65 -11.94 -8.12
C GLU A 144 -9.14 -12.28 -6.72
N LEU A 145 -8.40 -11.36 -6.07
CA LEU A 145 -7.95 -11.54 -4.69
C LEU A 145 -9.13 -11.69 -3.72
N VAL A 146 -10.14 -10.82 -3.81
CA VAL A 146 -11.35 -10.89 -2.96
C VAL A 146 -12.14 -12.18 -3.20
N GLU A 147 -12.17 -12.69 -4.42
CA GLU A 147 -12.81 -13.98 -4.73
C GLU A 147 -12.01 -15.17 -4.18
N SER A 148 -10.69 -15.01 -3.99
CA SER A 148 -9.80 -16.09 -3.55
C SER A 148 -9.82 -16.38 -2.04
N THR A 149 -10.24 -15.42 -1.20
CA THR A 149 -10.22 -15.56 0.27
C THR A 149 -11.32 -14.74 0.95
N PRO A 150 -11.98 -15.25 2.01
CA PRO A 150 -13.00 -14.49 2.75
C PRO A 150 -12.42 -13.33 3.60
N ASP A 151 -11.10 -13.30 3.80
CA ASP A 151 -10.43 -12.28 4.62
C ASP A 151 -9.98 -11.05 3.79
N ALA A 152 -10.42 -10.95 2.54
CA ALA A 152 -10.11 -9.84 1.62
C ALA A 152 -11.33 -8.92 1.40
N GLU A 153 -11.11 -7.61 1.45
CA GLU A 153 -12.10 -6.59 1.14
C GLU A 153 -11.59 -5.65 0.05
N LEU A 154 -12.45 -5.31 -0.92
CA LEU A 154 -12.18 -4.30 -1.95
C LEU A 154 -13.13 -3.12 -1.78
N PHE A 155 -12.56 -1.92 -1.64
CA PHE A 155 -13.29 -0.67 -1.59
C PHE A 155 -12.98 0.18 -2.82
N VAL A 156 -14.00 0.39 -3.64
CA VAL A 156 -13.90 1.26 -4.81
C VAL A 156 -14.63 2.58 -4.55
N TYR A 157 -13.97 3.69 -4.89
CA TYR A 157 -14.47 5.07 -4.68
C TYR A 157 -14.79 5.72 -6.03
N PRO A 158 -15.85 6.53 -6.15
CA PRO A 158 -16.10 7.28 -7.38
C PRO A 158 -14.97 8.28 -7.68
N GLY A 159 -14.38 8.23 -8.88
CA GLY A 159 -13.38 9.21 -9.32
C GLY A 159 -12.35 8.65 -10.30
N ASP A 160 -11.47 9.52 -10.81
CA ASP A 160 -10.44 9.18 -11.80
C ASP A 160 -9.01 9.51 -11.36
N ARG A 161 -8.83 9.82 -10.06
CA ARG A 161 -7.56 10.28 -9.51
C ARG A 161 -6.72 9.13 -8.99
N HIS A 162 -5.47 9.10 -9.43
CA HIS A 162 -4.41 8.30 -8.82
C HIS A 162 -3.64 9.12 -7.77
N LEU A 163 -3.15 8.46 -6.73
CA LEU A 163 -2.61 9.05 -5.51
C LEU A 163 -3.58 10.01 -4.82
N PHE A 164 -4.88 9.70 -4.82
CA PHE A 164 -5.90 10.57 -4.24
C PHE A 164 -5.83 10.62 -2.71
N THR A 165 -5.11 9.69 -2.09
CA THR A 165 -4.93 9.62 -0.63
C THR A 165 -3.83 10.54 -0.10
N ASP A 166 -2.96 11.10 -0.95
CA ASP A 166 -1.84 11.95 -0.53
C ASP A 166 -2.25 13.44 -0.48
N PRO A 167 -2.38 14.07 0.71
CA PRO A 167 -2.79 15.47 0.84
C PRO A 167 -1.76 16.51 0.36
N SER A 168 -0.55 16.10 0.02
CA SER A 168 0.49 16.96 -0.55
C SER A 168 0.41 17.05 -2.07
N LEU A 169 -0.44 16.24 -2.72
CA LEU A 169 -0.57 16.19 -4.18
C LEU A 169 -1.85 16.88 -4.69
N PRO A 170 -1.83 17.42 -5.93
CA PRO A 170 -3.03 17.98 -6.57
C PRO A 170 -4.16 16.97 -6.82
N SER A 171 -3.86 15.68 -6.81
CA SER A 171 -4.82 14.59 -6.97
C SER A 171 -5.63 14.29 -5.70
N TYR A 172 -5.29 14.92 -4.57
CA TYR A 172 -5.92 14.67 -3.27
C TYR A 172 -7.44 14.88 -3.30
N GLU A 173 -8.18 13.84 -2.94
CA GLU A 173 -9.64 13.90 -2.79
C GLU A 173 -10.01 13.73 -1.31
N PRO A 174 -10.26 14.82 -0.56
CA PRO A 174 -10.30 14.79 0.90
C PRO A 174 -11.38 13.89 1.48
N GLU A 175 -12.57 13.85 0.87
CA GLU A 175 -13.68 13.03 1.35
C GLU A 175 -13.40 11.54 1.17
N ALA A 176 -12.88 11.15 0.00
CA ALA A 176 -12.50 9.77 -0.27
C ALA A 176 -11.32 9.33 0.59
N ALA A 177 -10.29 10.18 0.72
CA ALA A 177 -9.11 9.90 1.54
C ALA A 177 -9.45 9.77 3.04
N ALA A 178 -10.38 10.58 3.56
CA ALA A 178 -10.87 10.45 4.92
C ALA A 178 -11.59 9.12 5.14
N LEU A 179 -12.43 8.68 4.19
CA LEU A 179 -13.12 7.40 4.27
C LEU A 179 -12.16 6.20 4.15
N VAL A 180 -11.14 6.28 3.29
CA VAL A 180 -10.04 5.30 3.24
C VAL A 180 -9.40 5.19 4.61
N THR A 181 -9.01 6.33 5.20
CA THR A 181 -8.32 6.37 6.49
C THR A 181 -9.18 5.78 7.62
N GLU A 182 -10.49 6.08 7.66
CA GLU A 182 -11.42 5.50 8.63
C GLU A 182 -11.47 3.96 8.53
N ARG A 183 -11.57 3.43 7.30
CA ARG A 183 -11.61 1.99 7.04
C ARG A 183 -10.32 1.31 7.44
N VAL A 184 -9.18 1.89 7.07
CA VAL A 184 -7.85 1.37 7.45
C VAL A 184 -7.66 1.36 8.95
N ILE A 185 -8.09 2.41 9.68
CA ILE A 185 -8.02 2.42 11.15
C ILE A 185 -8.89 1.30 11.73
N ARG A 186 -10.12 1.13 11.26
CA ARG A 186 -11.01 0.05 11.73
C ARG A 186 -10.43 -1.33 11.44
N PHE A 187 -9.82 -1.53 10.28
CA PHE A 187 -9.13 -2.75 9.92
C PHE A 187 -7.97 -3.05 10.87
N LEU A 188 -7.10 -2.06 11.09
CA LEU A 188 -5.98 -2.19 12.01
C LEU A 188 -6.44 -2.42 13.46
N ASP A 189 -7.58 -1.87 13.87
CA ASP A 189 -8.19 -2.12 15.18
C ASP A 189 -8.61 -3.59 15.36
N GLY A 190 -9.02 -4.27 14.28
CA GLY A 190 -9.41 -5.68 14.28
C GLY A 190 -8.25 -6.67 14.32
N ILE A 191 -7.03 -6.22 13.99
CA ILE A 191 -5.80 -7.04 14.00
C ILE A 191 -5.12 -7.05 15.39
N ARG A 192 -5.55 -6.14 16.27
CA ARG A 192 -4.95 -5.87 17.59
C ARG A 192 -5.02 -7.04 18.58
#